data_AF-A0A2N9KA86-F1
#
_entry.id   AF-A0A2N9KA86-F1
#
_cell.length_a   1.000
_cell.length_b   1.000
_cell.length_c   1.000
_cell.angle_alpha   90.00
_cell.angle_beta   90.00
_cell.angle_gamma   90.00
#
_symmetry.space_group_name_H-M   'P 1'
#
loop_
_entity.id
_entity.type
_entity.pdbx_description
1 polymer ?
#
loop_
_entity_poly.entity_id
_entity_poly.type
_entity_poly.pdbx_seq_one_letter_code
_entity_poly.pdbx_strand_id
1 'polypeptide(L)'
;MSGSNVKYGIFEKHSWKDILWNIGNRAAGFTRRYYFFQEHDGKRTLLSKKELLTLLSTNEDMKKYISKDERYKQYISPDNIVMSENGEFFAGLINMEYVQEIVNYLNMSVKNNI
;
A
#
# COMPACT_ATOMS: atom_id res chain seq x y z
N MET A 1 -6.51 -25.09 15.97
CA MET A 1 -5.64 -24.18 15.21
C MET A 1 -6.28 -22.80 15.23
N SER A 2 -5.78 -21.89 16.08
CA SER A 2 -6.24 -20.50 16.12
C SER A 2 -5.56 -19.76 14.97
N GLY A 3 -6.14 -19.85 13.76
CA GLY A 3 -5.69 -19.01 12.65
C GLY A 3 -5.97 -17.57 13.05
N SER A 4 -4.93 -16.77 13.24
CA SER A 4 -5.09 -15.36 13.58
C SER A 4 -6.04 -14.71 12.58
N ASN A 5 -7.08 -14.03 13.07
CA ASN A 5 -8.08 -13.33 12.24
C ASN A 5 -7.54 -12.06 11.55
N VAL A 6 -6.21 -11.95 11.46
CA VAL A 6 -5.54 -10.82 10.82
C VAL A 6 -5.55 -11.01 9.31
N LYS A 7 -5.94 -9.97 8.57
CA LYS A 7 -5.81 -9.89 7.12
C LYS A 7 -5.22 -8.55 6.73
N TYR A 8 -4.45 -8.51 5.65
CA TYR A 8 -3.91 -7.28 5.09
C TYR A 8 -4.50 -7.02 3.72
N GLY A 9 -4.61 -5.74 3.36
CA GLY A 9 -5.08 -5.31 2.05
C GLY A 9 -4.83 -3.83 1.81
N ILE A 10 -5.43 -3.31 0.74
CA ILE A 10 -5.41 -1.90 0.39
C ILE A 10 -6.83 -1.34 0.23
N PHE A 11 -7.01 -0.07 0.52
CA PHE A 11 -8.25 0.64 0.17
C PHE A 11 -7.94 1.84 -0.74
N GLU A 12 -8.79 2.04 -1.74
CA GLU A 12 -8.73 3.20 -2.62
C GLU A 12 -9.54 4.35 -2.02
N LYS A 13 -8.90 5.50 -1.81
CA LYS A 13 -9.60 6.70 -1.36
C LYS A 13 -10.13 7.46 -2.56
N HIS A 14 -11.44 7.40 -2.74
CA HIS A 14 -12.14 8.17 -3.76
C HIS A 14 -12.50 9.55 -3.19
N SER A 15 -11.70 10.59 -3.48
CA SER A 15 -12.10 11.98 -3.22
C SER A 15 -12.76 12.58 -4.46
N TRP A 16 -13.85 13.33 -4.30
CA TRP A 16 -14.53 14.00 -5.42
C TRP A 16 -13.62 15.00 -6.15
N LYS A 17 -12.60 15.52 -5.46
CA LYS A 17 -11.53 16.35 -6.06
C LYS A 17 -10.60 15.53 -6.97
N ASP A 18 -10.38 14.24 -6.67
CA ASP A 18 -9.60 13.33 -7.50
C ASP A 18 -10.39 12.92 -8.76
N ILE A 19 -11.73 12.88 -8.70
CA ILE A 19 -12.61 12.63 -9.87
C ILE A 19 -12.53 13.76 -10.89
N LEU A 20 -12.60 15.03 -10.46
CA LEU A 20 -12.47 16.21 -11.34
C LEU A 20 -11.09 16.28 -12.00
N TRP A 21 -10.03 15.90 -11.27
CA TRP A 21 -8.68 15.80 -11.81
C TRP A 21 -8.52 14.64 -12.81
N ASN A 22 -9.18 13.50 -12.57
CA ASN A 22 -9.18 12.34 -13.46
C ASN A 22 -9.88 12.56 -14.79
N ILE A 23 -10.78 13.55 -14.91
CA ILE A 23 -11.38 13.94 -16.20
C ILE A 23 -10.34 14.64 -17.09
N GLY A 24 -9.48 15.50 -16.51
CA GLY A 24 -8.35 16.11 -17.22
C GLY A 24 -7.18 15.15 -17.48
N ASN A 25 -6.93 14.19 -16.58
CA ASN A 25 -5.85 13.20 -16.67
C ASN A 25 -6.25 11.85 -17.28
N ARG A 26 -7.47 11.70 -17.80
CA ARG A 26 -7.86 10.49 -18.54
C ARG A 26 -6.99 10.25 -19.78
N ALA A 27 -6.26 11.26 -20.24
CA ALA A 27 -5.25 11.17 -21.28
C ALA A 27 -3.83 10.80 -20.78
N ALA A 28 -3.54 10.81 -19.46
CA ALA A 28 -2.16 10.75 -18.92
C ALA A 28 -1.87 9.62 -17.90
N GLY A 29 -2.81 8.71 -17.64
CA GLY A 29 -2.54 7.49 -16.86
C GLY A 29 -3.21 7.47 -15.49
N PHE A 30 -3.98 6.40 -15.26
CA PHE A 30 -4.84 6.17 -14.10
C PHE A 30 -4.06 6.06 -12.79
N THR A 31 -3.71 7.19 -12.19
CA THR A 31 -3.07 7.27 -10.89
C THR A 31 -4.13 7.38 -9.80
N ARG A 32 -4.12 6.46 -8.84
CA ARG A 32 -5.09 6.41 -7.75
C ARG A 32 -4.40 6.46 -6.40
N ARG A 33 -5.12 6.95 -5.39
CA ARG A 33 -4.64 7.12 -4.03
C ARG A 33 -5.08 5.94 -3.17
N TYR A 34 -4.14 5.33 -2.48
CA TYR A 34 -4.35 4.14 -1.68
C TYR A 34 -3.72 4.25 -0.29
N TYR A 35 -4.11 3.32 0.58
CA TYR A 35 -3.44 3.03 1.84
C TYR A 35 -3.48 1.54 2.09
N PHE A 36 -2.48 1.03 2.81
CA PHE A 36 -2.52 -0.32 3.36
C PHE A 36 -3.35 -0.35 4.64
N PHE A 37 -4.01 -1.47 4.89
CA PHE A 37 -4.73 -1.71 6.14
C PHE A 37 -4.45 -3.11 6.68
N GLN A 38 -4.59 -3.22 7.99
CA GLN A 38 -4.74 -4.48 8.71
C GLN A 38 -6.20 -4.60 9.17
N GLU A 39 -6.82 -5.75 8.97
CA GLU A 39 -8.15 -6.09 9.46
C GLU A 39 -8.01 -7.14 10.56
N HIS A 40 -8.59 -6.88 11.73
CA HIS A 40 -8.66 -7.82 12.84
C HIS A 40 -10.10 -7.83 13.36
N ASP A 41 -10.72 -9.01 13.42
CA ASP A 41 -12.13 -9.19 13.82
C ASP A 41 -13.10 -8.22 13.11
N GLY A 42 -12.91 -8.02 11.81
CA GLY A 42 -13.73 -7.14 10.97
C GLY A 42 -13.46 -5.64 11.14
N LYS A 43 -12.56 -5.23 12.06
CA LYS A 43 -12.13 -3.84 12.22
C LYS A 43 -10.88 -3.58 11.40
N ARG A 44 -10.96 -2.59 10.50
CA ARG A 44 -9.83 -2.13 9.67
C ARG A 44 -9.08 -0.99 10.34
N THR A 45 -7.77 -1.11 10.42
CA THR A 45 -6.83 -0.10 10.91
C THR A 45 -5.84 0.21 9.79
N LEU A 46 -5.62 1.49 9.52
CA LEU A 46 -4.67 1.91 8.49
C LEU A 46 -3.25 1.72 8.99
N LEU A 47 -2.36 1.29 8.10
CA LEU A 47 -0.95 1.13 8.40
C LEU A 47 -0.19 2.39 7.98
N SER A 48 0.50 2.99 8.94
CA SER A 48 1.54 3.98 8.66
C SER A 48 2.71 3.32 7.91
N LYS A 49 3.56 4.14 7.29
CA LYS A 49 4.77 3.65 6.61
C LYS A 49 5.68 2.90 7.58
N LYS A 50 5.85 3.43 8.80
CA LYS A 50 6.66 2.79 9.85
C LYS A 50 6.11 1.41 10.25
N GLU A 51 4.79 1.29 10.43
CA GLU A 51 4.15 0.01 10.75
C GLU A 51 4.31 -0.99 9.61
N LEU A 52 4.09 -0.56 8.37
CA LEU A 52 4.30 -1.41 7.19
C LEU A 52 5.75 -1.90 7.09
N LEU A 53 6.73 -1.00 7.22
CA LEU A 53 8.15 -1.36 7.19
C LEU A 53 8.54 -2.32 8.33
N THR A 54 7.89 -2.21 9.49
CA THR A 54 8.09 -3.14 10.61
C THR A 54 7.56 -4.52 10.29
N LEU A 55 6.38 -4.62 9.68
CA LEU A 55 5.80 -5.90 9.23
C LEU A 55 6.64 -6.57 8.13
N LEU A 56 7.35 -5.78 7.32
CA LEU A 56 8.24 -6.27 6.28
C LEU A 56 9.69 -6.48 6.77
N SER A 57 9.98 -6.27 8.06
CA SER A 57 11.35 -6.29 8.62
C SER A 57 12.14 -7.57 8.34
N THR A 58 11.45 -8.71 8.23
CA THR A 58 12.06 -10.02 7.94
C THR A 58 12.25 -10.31 6.45
N ASN A 59 11.78 -9.43 5.56
CA ASN A 59 11.92 -9.56 4.11
C ASN A 59 12.43 -8.24 3.50
N GLU A 60 13.75 -8.13 3.39
CA GLU A 60 14.43 -6.94 2.86
C GLU A 60 14.07 -6.64 1.40
N ASP A 61 13.70 -7.63 0.60
CA ASP A 61 13.30 -7.40 -0.79
C ASP A 61 11.93 -6.71 -0.86
N MET A 62 10.95 -7.16 -0.05
CA MET A 62 9.65 -6.47 0.06
C MET A 62 9.80 -5.06 0.62
N LYS A 63 10.76 -4.81 1.52
CA LYS A 63 11.05 -3.45 2.01
C LYS A 63 11.56 -2.53 0.92
N LYS A 64 12.30 -3.04 -0.08
CA LYS A 64 12.81 -2.21 -1.19
C LYS A 64 11.68 -1.66 -2.07
N TYR A 65 10.52 -2.33 -2.10
CA TYR A 65 9.33 -1.81 -2.79
C TYR A 65 8.75 -0.58 -2.12
N ILE A 66 9.06 -0.29 -0.86
CA ILE A 66 8.64 0.95 -0.20
C ILE A 66 9.80 1.94 -0.23
N SER A 67 9.58 3.08 -0.89
CA SER A 67 10.59 4.12 -0.96
C SER A 67 10.93 4.65 0.44
N LYS A 68 12.24 4.80 0.70
CA LYS A 68 12.74 5.52 1.88
C LYS A 68 12.64 7.03 1.70
N ASP A 69 12.47 7.51 0.46
CA ASP A 69 12.49 8.92 0.11
C ASP A 69 11.15 9.60 0.42
N GLU A 70 11.19 10.78 1.05
CA GLU A 70 10.00 11.57 1.45
C GLU A 70 9.68 12.68 0.44
N ARG A 71 9.83 12.40 -0.87
CA ARG A 71 9.49 13.42 -1.88
C ARG A 71 7.99 13.64 -1.97
N TYR A 72 7.60 14.90 -2.19
CA TYR A 72 6.23 15.40 -2.18
C TYR A 72 5.18 14.45 -2.78
N LYS A 73 4.43 13.80 -1.89
CA LYS A 73 3.04 13.29 -1.87
C LYS A 73 2.33 12.79 -3.13
N GLN A 74 2.76 13.01 -4.37
CA GLN A 74 1.97 12.68 -5.58
C GLN A 74 2.86 12.25 -6.75
N TYR A 75 3.95 11.53 -6.47
CA TYR A 75 4.84 11.00 -7.50
C TYR A 75 4.71 9.48 -7.57
N ILE A 76 4.53 8.95 -8.78
CA ILE A 76 4.68 7.52 -9.06
C ILE A 76 6.13 7.29 -9.48
N SER A 77 6.86 6.50 -8.69
CA SER A 77 8.10 5.89 -9.16
C SER A 77 7.75 4.60 -9.90
N PRO A 78 8.37 4.31 -11.05
CA PRO A 78 8.23 2.99 -11.68
C PRO A 78 8.89 1.89 -10.83
N ASP A 79 9.83 2.24 -9.96
CA ASP A 79 10.70 1.28 -9.26
C ASP A 79 10.24 0.98 -7.84
N ASN A 80 9.34 1.78 -7.27
CA ASN A 80 8.88 1.63 -5.88
C ASN A 80 7.54 2.34 -5.61
N ILE A 81 6.98 2.05 -4.44
CA ILE A 81 5.82 2.72 -3.85
C ILE A 81 6.33 3.87 -2.98
N VAL A 82 6.03 5.10 -3.40
CA VAL A 82 6.29 6.30 -2.59
C VAL A 82 5.13 6.51 -1.62
N MET A 83 5.39 6.20 -0.35
CA MET A 83 4.40 6.25 0.72
C MET A 83 4.75 7.37 1.71
N SER A 84 3.75 8.16 2.10
CA SER A 84 3.89 9.15 3.16
C SER A 84 3.93 8.48 4.53
N GLU A 85 4.40 9.21 5.56
CA GLU A 85 4.50 8.67 6.91
C GLU A 85 3.15 8.17 7.48
N ASN A 86 2.04 8.85 7.16
CA ASN A 86 0.68 8.42 7.54
C ASN A 86 0.11 7.29 6.66
N GLY A 87 0.90 6.76 5.73
CA GLY A 87 0.59 5.59 4.93
C GLY A 87 -0.21 5.82 3.65
N GLU A 88 -0.35 7.07 3.22
CA GLU A 88 -0.93 7.41 1.92
C GLU A 88 0.11 7.15 0.82
N PHE A 89 -0.30 6.52 -0.27
CA PHE A 89 0.54 6.40 -1.46
C PHE A 89 -0.28 6.51 -2.73
N PHE A 90 0.39 6.83 -3.83
CA PHE A 90 -0.20 6.85 -5.16
C PHE A 90 0.36 5.68 -5.95
N ALA A 91 -0.52 4.92 -6.60
CA ALA A 91 -0.13 3.80 -7.43
C ALA A 91 -0.83 3.89 -8.78
N GLY A 92 -0.04 3.68 -9.83
CA GLY A 92 -0.52 3.37 -11.17
C GLY A 92 -0.43 1.87 -11.45
N LEU A 93 -0.73 1.46 -12.69
CA LEU A 93 -0.68 0.07 -13.14
C LEU A 93 0.65 -0.63 -12.80
N ILE A 94 1.77 0.05 -12.99
CA ILE A 94 3.13 -0.50 -12.78
C ILE A 94 3.38 -0.87 -11.31
N ASN A 95 2.84 -0.08 -10.36
CA ASN A 95 3.06 -0.33 -8.93
C ASN A 95 2.09 -1.35 -8.34
N MET A 96 0.99 -1.66 -9.02
CA MET A 96 -0.02 -2.58 -8.49
C MET A 96 0.54 -4.00 -8.31
N GLU A 97 1.53 -4.40 -9.11
CA GLU A 97 2.25 -5.65 -8.92
C GLU A 97 2.98 -5.67 -7.57
N TYR A 98 3.77 -4.64 -7.26
CA TYR A 98 4.44 -4.51 -5.96
C TYR A 98 3.46 -4.47 -4.78
N VAL A 99 2.32 -3.79 -4.94
CA VAL A 99 1.27 -3.75 -3.92
C VAL A 99 0.70 -5.15 -3.68
N GLN A 100 0.43 -5.91 -4.75
CA GLN A 100 -0.08 -7.29 -4.64
C GLN A 100 0.93 -8.20 -3.96
N GLU A 101 2.22 -8.11 -4.31
CA GLU A 101 3.27 -8.91 -3.68
C GLU A 101 3.40 -8.64 -2.18
N ILE A 102 3.39 -7.36 -1.77
CA ILE A 102 3.41 -6.97 -0.35
C ILE A 102 2.19 -7.56 0.38
N VAL A 103 0.99 -7.39 -0.17
CA VAL A 103 -0.25 -7.90 0.47
C VAL A 103 -0.23 -9.42 0.57
N ASN A 104 0.24 -10.11 -0.46
CA ASN A 104 0.35 -11.57 -0.46
C ASN A 104 1.36 -12.05 0.58
N TYR A 105 2.54 -11.43 0.64
CA TYR A 105 3.57 -11.73 1.63
C TYR A 105 3.01 -11.57 3.06
N LEU A 106 2.41 -10.41 3.38
CA LEU A 106 1.87 -10.15 4.70
C LEU A 106 0.80 -11.18 5.11
N ASN A 107 -0.11 -11.53 4.20
CA ASN A 107 -1.13 -12.54 4.47
C ASN A 107 -0.57 -13.96 4.57
N MET A 108 0.52 -14.28 3.86
CA MET A 108 1.22 -15.55 4.00
C MET A 108 1.97 -15.66 5.33
N SER A 109 2.67 -14.61 5.77
CA SER A 109 3.38 -14.60 7.05
C SER A 109 2.45 -14.85 8.23
N VAL A 110 1.25 -14.24 8.20
CA VAL A 110 0.18 -14.50 9.16
C VAL A 110 -0.27 -15.96 9.17
N LYS A 111 -0.48 -16.56 7.99
CA LYS A 111 -0.90 -17.97 7.89
C LYS A 111 0.18 -18.93 8.41
N ASN A 112 1.45 -18.57 8.22
CA ASN A 112 2.58 -19.42 8.53
C ASN A 112 3.15 -19.17 9.95
N ASN A 113 2.63 -18.20 10.71
CA ASN A 113 3.19 -17.76 12.00
C ASN A 113 4.70 -17.49 11.95
N ILE A 114 5.17 -16.86 10.86
CA ILE A 114 6.56 -16.43 10.69
C ILE A 114 6.75 -15.05 11.32
#